data_AF-A0A1G8KEF5-F1
#
_entry.id   AF-A0A1G8KEF5-F1
#
_cell.length_a   1.000
_cell.length_b   1.000
_cell.length_c   1.000
_cell.angle_alpha   90.00
_cell.angle_beta   90.00
_cell.angle_gamma   90.00
#
_symmetry.space_group_name_H-M   'P 1'
#
loop_
_entity.id
_entity.type
_entity.pdbx_description
1 polymer ?
#
loop_
_entity_poly.entity_id
_entity_poly.type
_entity_poly.pdbx_seq_one_letter_code
_entity_poly.pdbx_strand_id
1 'polypeptide(L)'
;MWASVAPYTGVFLWPNNNSASQEFNLLYSEDGYFRIQARHSGQCLMLDFRSRPFVNGTPIIQYPNCNAGFKSAGWFIKWVEIPAHGIWAAERHKIIVNRETERCLDASSSGRPRPQAWLQQWDCITSGVQWNSYNQMWPIQPSSSPPR
;
A
#
# COMPACT_ATOMS: atom_id res chain seq x y z
N MET A 1 -7.62 -1.63 -3.48
CA MET A 1 -6.66 -2.72 -3.77
C MET A 1 -7.43 -4.03 -3.81
N TRP A 2 -6.93 -5.07 -4.49
CA TRP A 2 -7.53 -6.41 -4.54
C TRP A 2 -6.48 -7.46 -4.16
N ALA A 3 -6.88 -8.35 -3.26
CA ALA A 3 -6.07 -9.43 -2.67
C ALA A 3 -6.71 -10.82 -2.91
N SER A 4 -5.88 -11.83 -3.16
CA SER A 4 -6.24 -13.24 -3.43
C SER A 4 -6.22 -14.11 -2.17
N VAL A 5 -6.90 -15.26 -2.24
CA VAL A 5 -6.70 -16.36 -1.28
C VAL A 5 -5.41 -17.15 -1.54
N ALA A 6 -4.83 -17.07 -2.75
CA ALA A 6 -3.61 -17.80 -3.07
C ALA A 6 -2.36 -17.07 -2.52
N PRO A 7 -1.48 -17.76 -1.77
CA PRO A 7 -0.28 -17.14 -1.24
C PRO A 7 0.73 -16.82 -2.33
N TYR A 8 1.65 -15.90 -2.03
CA TYR A 8 2.74 -15.47 -2.91
C TYR A 8 2.30 -14.82 -4.23
N THR A 9 1.02 -14.49 -4.34
CA THR A 9 0.44 -13.76 -5.46
C THR A 9 0.54 -12.25 -5.23
N GLY A 10 0.70 -11.51 -6.32
CA GLY A 10 0.71 -10.05 -6.28
C GLY A 10 -0.62 -9.46 -5.83
N VAL A 11 -0.57 -8.27 -5.28
CA VAL A 11 -1.74 -7.41 -5.04
C VAL A 11 -1.84 -6.40 -6.16
N PHE A 12 -3.04 -6.02 -6.59
CA PHE A 12 -3.23 -5.06 -7.68
C PHE A 12 -4.39 -4.10 -7.42
N LEU A 13 -4.53 -3.06 -8.24
CA LEU A 13 -5.65 -2.13 -8.18
C LEU A 13 -6.91 -2.71 -8.83
N TRP A 14 -8.06 -2.51 -8.21
CA TRP A 14 -9.34 -2.89 -8.81
C TRP A 14 -10.40 -1.88 -8.41
N PRO A 15 -11.35 -1.54 -9.31
CA PRO A 15 -12.49 -0.69 -8.95
C PRO A 15 -13.21 -1.23 -7.72
N ASN A 16 -13.64 -0.34 -6.83
CA ASN A 16 -14.38 -0.76 -5.65
C ASN A 16 -15.68 -1.48 -6.07
N ASN A 17 -15.82 -2.74 -5.68
CA ASN A 17 -16.98 -3.57 -5.92
C ASN A 17 -17.53 -4.19 -4.63
N ASN A 18 -17.14 -3.65 -3.46
CA ASN A 18 -17.53 -4.13 -2.13
C ASN A 18 -17.24 -5.63 -1.89
N SER A 19 -16.28 -6.22 -2.62
CA SER A 19 -15.89 -7.61 -2.39
C SER A 19 -14.93 -7.74 -1.21
N ALA A 20 -14.96 -8.89 -0.53
CA ALA A 20 -14.07 -9.19 0.60
C ALA A 20 -12.57 -9.16 0.22
N SER A 21 -12.25 -9.29 -1.07
CA SER A 21 -10.90 -9.12 -1.61
C SER A 21 -10.37 -7.69 -1.54
N GLN A 22 -11.21 -6.71 -1.21
CA GLN A 22 -10.84 -5.30 -1.09
C GLN A 22 -10.85 -4.80 0.37
N GLU A 23 -11.10 -5.70 1.32
CA GLU A 23 -11.16 -5.40 2.74
C GLU A 23 -9.84 -5.77 3.42
N PHE A 24 -9.26 -4.83 4.17
CA PHE A 24 -7.97 -5.01 4.84
C PHE A 24 -8.03 -4.54 6.29
N ASN A 25 -7.42 -5.31 7.19
CA ASN A 25 -7.15 -4.90 8.56
C ASN A 25 -5.78 -4.22 8.63
N LEU A 26 -5.70 -3.11 9.37
CA LEU A 26 -4.42 -2.51 9.76
C LEU A 26 -4.07 -3.04 11.16
N LEU A 27 -3.10 -3.96 11.22
CA LEU A 27 -2.64 -4.59 12.46
C LEU A 27 -1.47 -3.80 13.03
N TYR A 28 -1.75 -2.86 13.92
CA TYR A 28 -0.73 -2.04 14.59
C TYR A 28 0.14 -2.87 15.53
N SER A 29 1.43 -2.54 15.55
CA SER A 29 2.44 -3.06 16.47
C SER A 29 2.84 -1.97 17.48
N GLU A 30 3.37 -2.36 18.64
CA GLU A 30 3.79 -1.42 19.69
C GLU A 30 4.92 -0.48 19.25
N ASP A 31 5.70 -0.87 18.24
CA ASP A 31 6.82 -0.11 17.69
C ASP A 31 6.40 0.96 16.65
N GLY A 32 5.10 1.23 16.52
CA GLY A 32 4.54 2.30 15.68
C GLY A 32 4.34 1.93 14.20
N TYR A 33 4.71 0.71 13.80
CA TYR A 33 4.43 0.17 12.47
C TYR A 33 3.11 -0.61 12.45
N PHE A 34 2.55 -0.84 11.27
CA PHE A 34 1.42 -1.72 11.09
C PHE A 34 1.67 -2.73 9.97
N ARG A 35 0.93 -3.83 10.00
CA ARG A 35 0.81 -4.76 8.87
C ARG A 35 -0.53 -4.54 8.18
N ILE A 36 -0.57 -4.76 6.86
CA ILE A 36 -1.82 -4.73 6.09
C ILE A 36 -2.23 -6.18 5.83
N GLN A 37 -3.32 -6.62 6.46
CA GLN A 37 -3.81 -8.00 6.35
C GLN A 37 -5.08 -8.02 5.51
N ALA A 38 -5.13 -8.85 4.46
CA ALA A 38 -6.35 -9.10 3.72
C ALA A 38 -7.37 -9.83 4.61
N ARG A 39 -8.53 -9.21 4.85
CA ARG A 39 -9.51 -9.70 5.84
C ARG A 39 -10.03 -11.10 5.52
N HIS A 40 -10.20 -11.41 4.24
CA HIS A 40 -10.79 -12.67 3.78
C HIS A 40 -9.82 -13.86 3.84
N SER A 41 -8.50 -13.63 3.70
CA SER A 41 -7.50 -14.70 3.64
C SER A 41 -6.59 -14.75 4.87
N GLY A 42 -6.58 -13.70 5.69
CA GLY A 42 -5.69 -13.57 6.84
C GLY A 42 -4.21 -13.32 6.47
N GLN A 43 -3.90 -13.18 5.18
CA GLN A 43 -2.54 -12.99 4.67
C GLN A 43 -2.11 -11.53 4.72
N CYS A 44 -0.81 -11.28 4.95
CA CYS A 44 -0.25 -9.93 5.00
C CYS A 44 0.39 -9.54 3.68
N LEU A 45 0.27 -8.25 3.35
CA LEU A 45 1.02 -7.62 2.27
C LEU A 45 2.48 -7.42 2.70
N MET A 46 3.40 -7.88 1.88
CA MET A 46 4.83 -7.72 2.10
C MET A 46 5.61 -7.57 0.79
N LEU A 47 6.82 -7.03 0.87
CA LEU A 47 7.78 -7.11 -0.25
C LEU A 47 8.10 -8.56 -0.58
N ASP A 48 8.11 -8.90 -1.87
CA ASP A 48 8.46 -10.24 -2.32
C ASP A 48 9.93 -10.56 -2.02
N PHE A 49 10.17 -11.25 -0.90
CA PHE A 49 11.50 -11.64 -0.43
C PHE A 49 12.29 -12.50 -1.43
N ARG A 50 11.63 -13.11 -2.42
CA ARG A 50 12.26 -13.87 -3.50
C ARG A 50 12.95 -12.97 -4.52
N SER A 51 12.60 -11.68 -4.54
CA SER A 51 13.15 -10.65 -5.44
C SER A 51 14.23 -9.79 -4.78
N ARG A 52 14.95 -10.30 -3.78
CA ARG A 52 16.06 -9.57 -3.15
C ARG A 52 17.23 -9.37 -4.14
N PRO A 53 17.97 -8.25 -4.09
CA PRO A 53 17.78 -7.12 -3.17
C PRO A 53 16.52 -6.31 -3.49
N PHE A 54 15.90 -5.73 -2.46
CA PHE A 54 14.71 -4.92 -2.65
C PHE A 54 15.04 -3.58 -3.32
N VAL A 55 14.58 -3.42 -4.55
CA VAL A 55 14.75 -2.23 -5.40
C VAL A 55 13.41 -1.66 -5.84
N ASN A 56 13.41 -0.49 -6.49
CA ASN A 56 12.22 0.03 -7.18
C ASN A 56 11.66 -1.04 -8.13
N GLY A 57 10.35 -1.25 -8.07
CA GLY A 57 9.67 -2.33 -8.80
C GLY A 57 9.60 -3.67 -8.06
N THR A 58 10.11 -3.79 -6.83
CA THR A 58 9.94 -5.03 -6.05
C THR A 58 8.44 -5.25 -5.80
N PRO A 59 7.88 -6.42 -6.20
CA PRO A 59 6.44 -6.67 -6.07
C PRO A 59 5.98 -6.73 -4.61
N ILE A 60 4.72 -6.33 -4.40
CA ILE A 60 4.01 -6.60 -3.15
C ILE A 60 3.20 -7.88 -3.32
N ILE A 61 3.47 -8.86 -2.47
CA ILE A 61 2.76 -10.14 -2.45
C ILE A 61 1.94 -10.30 -1.18
N GLN A 62 1.05 -11.28 -1.21
CA GLN A 62 0.37 -11.78 -0.01
C GLN A 62 1.12 -12.96 0.57
N TYR A 63 1.30 -12.96 1.89
CA TYR A 63 2.02 -14.02 2.58
C TYR A 63 1.23 -14.53 3.79
N PRO A 64 1.09 -15.86 3.97
CA PRO A 64 0.30 -16.44 5.06
C PRO A 64 0.73 -16.07 6.46
N ASN A 65 2.04 -15.87 6.67
CA ASN A 65 2.54 -15.56 8.00
C ASN A 65 2.66 -14.04 8.18
N CYS A 66 1.76 -13.49 9.00
CA CYS A 66 1.71 -12.08 9.37
C CYS A 66 2.62 -11.71 10.56
N ASN A 67 3.76 -12.35 10.83
CA ASN A 67 4.57 -12.00 12.01
C ASN A 67 5.04 -10.52 12.00
N ALA A 68 4.92 -9.81 13.13
CA ALA A 68 5.34 -8.42 13.28
C ALA A 68 6.86 -8.20 13.12
N GLY A 69 7.67 -9.25 13.28
CA GLY A 69 9.12 -9.22 13.06
C GLY A 69 9.54 -9.14 11.60
N PHE A 70 8.64 -9.40 10.63
CA PHE A 70 8.95 -9.24 9.21
C PHE A 70 8.92 -7.76 8.82
N LYS A 71 10.09 -7.12 8.75
CA LYS A 71 10.21 -5.71 8.34
C LYS A 71 9.62 -5.45 6.95
N SER A 72 9.77 -6.38 6.00
CA SER A 72 9.16 -6.30 4.67
C SER A 72 7.63 -6.29 4.67
N ALA A 73 6.98 -6.76 5.74
CA ALA A 73 5.53 -6.70 5.95
C ALA A 73 5.10 -5.53 6.86
N GLY A 74 6.07 -4.76 7.39
CA GLY A 74 5.84 -3.60 8.22
C GLY A 74 5.70 -2.33 7.39
N TRP A 75 4.72 -1.51 7.74
CA TRP A 75 4.39 -0.28 7.03
C TRP A 75 4.17 0.86 8.03
N PHE A 76 4.36 2.09 7.58
CA PHE A 76 4.03 3.30 8.34
C PHE A 76 3.51 4.39 7.38
N ILE A 77 2.79 5.37 7.92
CA ILE A 77 2.22 6.46 7.13
C ILE A 77 3.12 7.69 7.20
N LYS A 78 3.44 8.27 6.04
CA LYS A 78 3.92 9.64 5.91
C LYS A 78 2.86 10.49 5.20
N TRP A 79 3.01 11.80 5.29
CA TRP A 79 2.13 12.76 4.63
C TRP A 79 2.93 13.58 3.64
N VAL A 80 2.36 13.78 2.45
CA VAL A 80 2.84 14.75 1.48
C VAL A 80 1.82 15.86 1.29
N GLU A 81 2.30 17.04 0.92
CA GLU A 81 1.46 18.21 0.72
C GLU A 81 1.35 18.53 -0.77
N ILE A 82 0.12 18.81 -1.20
CA ILE A 82 -0.15 19.60 -2.40
C ILE A 82 -0.25 21.05 -1.90
N PRO A 83 0.70 21.93 -2.28
CA PRO A 83 0.66 23.34 -1.85
C PRO A 83 -0.61 24.04 -2.32
N ALA A 84 -1.01 25.08 -1.59
CA ALA A 84 -2.09 25.95 -2.02
C ALA A 84 -1.80 26.56 -3.41
N HIS A 85 -2.83 26.65 -4.26
CA HIS A 85 -2.71 27.24 -5.60
C HIS A 85 -3.94 28.07 -5.94
N GLY A 86 -3.74 29.40 -6.03
CA GLY A 86 -4.83 30.35 -6.21
C GLY A 86 -5.80 30.32 -5.02
N ILE A 87 -7.08 30.02 -5.29
CA ILE A 87 -8.13 29.94 -4.26
C ILE A 87 -8.18 28.59 -3.53
N TRP A 88 -7.42 27.59 -3.99
CA TRP A 88 -7.42 26.25 -3.40
C TRP A 88 -6.43 26.19 -2.24
N ALA A 89 -6.90 25.74 -1.08
CA ALA A 89 -6.07 25.51 0.10
C ALA A 89 -5.11 24.33 -0.09
N ALA A 90 -4.04 24.29 0.71
CA ALA A 90 -3.12 23.16 0.72
C ALA A 90 -3.82 21.87 1.19
N GLU A 91 -3.48 20.75 0.58
CA GLU A 91 -4.04 19.44 0.89
C GLU A 91 -2.96 18.47 1.33
N ARG A 92 -3.28 17.60 2.30
CA ARG A 92 -2.36 16.55 2.77
C ARG A 92 -2.87 15.18 2.36
N HIS A 93 -2.01 14.42 1.70
CA HIS A 93 -2.29 13.07 1.23
C HIS A 93 -1.37 12.06 1.91
N LYS A 94 -1.89 10.86 2.19
CA LYS A 94 -1.12 9.79 2.82
C LYS A 94 -0.30 9.06 1.77
N ILE A 95 0.95 8.77 2.11
CA ILE A 95 1.76 7.73 1.46
C ILE A 95 2.04 6.62 2.47
N ILE A 96 2.12 5.38 2.00
CA ILE A 96 2.39 4.22 2.84
C ILE A 96 3.83 3.79 2.57
N VAL A 97 4.66 3.76 3.60
CA VAL A 97 6.11 3.54 3.50
C VAL A 97 6.47 2.19 4.11
N ASN A 98 7.27 1.39 3.41
CA ASN A 98 7.77 0.12 3.90
C ASN A 98 8.84 0.32 4.97
N ARG A 99 8.77 -0.45 6.04
CA ARG A 99 9.72 -0.42 7.17
C ARG A 99 11.12 -0.89 6.80
N GLU A 100 11.27 -1.84 5.88
CA GLU A 100 12.58 -2.43 5.55
C GLU A 100 13.39 -1.54 4.60
N THR A 101 12.71 -0.84 3.68
CA THR A 101 13.38 -0.17 2.56
C THR A 101 13.20 1.34 2.53
N GLU A 102 12.30 1.88 3.38
CA GLU A 102 11.87 3.28 3.37
C GLU A 102 11.27 3.75 2.03
N ARG A 103 10.92 2.81 1.15
CA ARG A 103 10.23 3.05 -0.11
C ARG A 103 8.72 2.95 0.05
N CYS A 104 8.01 3.59 -0.85
CA CYS A 104 6.57 3.73 -0.79
C CYS A 104 5.86 2.59 -1.51
N LEU A 105 4.70 2.21 -0.98
CA LEU A 105 3.71 1.42 -1.69
C LEU A 105 3.27 2.17 -2.94
N ASP A 106 3.42 1.54 -4.08
CA ASP A 106 3.29 2.15 -5.40
C ASP A 106 2.44 1.24 -6.31
N ALA A 107 1.54 1.84 -7.08
CA ALA A 107 0.88 1.14 -8.17
C ALA A 107 1.70 1.26 -9.45
N SER A 108 2.15 0.12 -10.00
CA SER A 108 3.04 0.06 -11.15
C SER A 108 2.41 0.66 -12.40
N SER A 109 2.82 1.89 -12.73
CA SER A 109 2.27 2.68 -13.83
C SER A 109 3.20 3.83 -14.20
N SER A 110 3.26 4.20 -15.49
CA SER A 110 3.99 5.40 -15.97
C SER A 110 3.14 6.68 -15.95
N GLY A 111 1.97 6.64 -15.30
CA GLY A 111 0.99 7.71 -15.22
C GLY A 111 -0.18 7.29 -14.33
N ARG A 112 -1.39 7.83 -14.52
CA ARG A 112 -2.54 7.45 -13.69
C ARG A 112 -2.79 5.93 -13.75
N PRO A 113 -2.72 5.20 -12.62
CA PRO A 113 -2.87 3.74 -12.62
C PRO A 113 -4.23 3.29 -13.13
N ARG A 114 -4.23 2.23 -13.93
CA ARG A 114 -5.44 1.56 -14.40
C ARG A 114 -5.82 0.40 -13.47
N PRO A 115 -7.06 -0.11 -13.53
CA PRO A 115 -7.37 -1.43 -12.98
C PRO A 115 -6.30 -2.45 -13.41
N GLN A 116 -5.96 -3.36 -12.50
CA GLN A 116 -4.94 -4.40 -12.62
C GLN A 116 -3.48 -3.91 -12.59
N ALA A 117 -3.22 -2.62 -12.34
CA ALA A 117 -1.88 -2.18 -11.98
C ALA A 117 -1.42 -2.92 -10.71
N TRP A 118 -0.36 -3.71 -10.84
CA TRP A 118 0.23 -4.44 -9.73
C TRP A 118 0.87 -3.49 -8.72
N LEU A 119 0.81 -3.85 -7.45
CA LEU A 119 1.47 -3.12 -6.40
C LEU A 119 2.95 -3.53 -6.33
N GLN A 120 3.79 -2.53 -6.18
CA GLN A 120 5.23 -2.64 -6.03
C GLN A 120 5.69 -1.66 -4.95
N GLN A 121 6.99 -1.63 -4.66
CA GLN A 121 7.61 -0.49 -4.01
C GLN A 121 8.28 0.44 -5.02
N TRP A 122 8.34 1.73 -4.68
CA TRP A 122 9.13 2.72 -5.40
C TRP A 122 9.63 3.81 -4.47
N ASP A 123 10.69 4.52 -4.84
CA ASP A 123 11.16 5.69 -4.09
C ASP A 123 9.99 6.65 -3.82
N CYS A 124 9.90 7.11 -2.58
CA CYS A 124 8.78 7.91 -2.13
C CYS A 124 8.73 9.28 -2.81
N ILE A 125 7.52 9.70 -3.18
CA ILE A 125 7.24 11.11 -3.42
C ILE A 125 7.49 11.93 -2.14
N THR A 126 7.96 13.16 -2.32
CA THR A 126 8.17 14.18 -1.30
C THR A 126 7.15 15.32 -1.40
N SER A 127 6.41 15.43 -2.50
CA SER A 127 5.35 16.43 -2.68
C SER A 127 4.19 15.86 -3.50
N GLY A 128 2.99 16.39 -3.26
CA GLY A 128 1.79 15.89 -3.91
C GLY A 128 1.62 16.28 -5.39
N VAL A 129 2.46 17.20 -5.89
CA VAL A 129 2.49 17.59 -7.30
C VAL A 129 3.58 16.87 -8.11
N GLN A 130 4.31 15.93 -7.49
CA GLN A 130 5.32 15.16 -8.21
C GLN A 130 4.69 14.18 -9.21
N TRP A 131 5.44 13.84 -10.25
CA TRP A 131 4.97 13.01 -11.37
C TRP A 131 4.39 11.65 -10.95
N ASN A 132 4.89 11.08 -9.85
CA ASN A 132 4.47 9.77 -9.35
C ASN A 132 3.35 9.82 -8.29
N SER A 133 2.74 11.00 -8.06
CA SER A 133 1.76 11.19 -6.98
C SER A 133 0.53 10.31 -7.13
N TYR A 134 0.05 10.11 -8.37
CA TYR A 134 -1.08 9.24 -8.67
C TYR A 134 -0.87 7.75 -8.30
N ASN A 135 0.38 7.33 -8.13
CA ASN A 135 0.73 5.94 -7.86
C ASN A 135 0.92 5.65 -6.37
N GLN A 136 1.20 6.68 -5.57
CA GLN A 136 1.64 6.54 -4.18
C GLN A 136 0.73 7.23 -3.15
N MET A 137 -0.25 8.02 -3.58
CA MET A 137 -1.25 8.61 -2.69
C MET A 137 -2.39 7.62 -2.42
N TRP A 138 -2.59 7.27 -1.16
CA TRP A 138 -3.55 6.24 -0.76
C TRP A 138 -4.69 6.82 0.09
N PRO A 139 -5.88 7.05 -0.50
CA PRO A 139 -7.07 7.30 0.29
C PRO A 139 -7.46 6.01 1.05
N ILE A 140 -7.36 6.05 2.38
CA ILE A 140 -7.76 4.93 3.24
C ILE A 140 -9.20 5.19 3.68
N GLN A 141 -10.12 4.35 3.22
CA GLN A 141 -11.53 4.42 3.58
C GLN A 141 -11.85 3.37 4.65
N PRO A 142 -12.64 3.70 5.69
CA PRO A 142 -13.19 2.70 6.60
C PRO A 142 -14.01 1.67 5.82
N SER A 143 -13.93 0.41 6.24
CA SER A 143 -14.78 -0.66 5.71
C SER A 143 -16.25 -0.35 5.96
N SER A 144 -17.11 -0.50 4.95
CA SER A 144 -18.57 -0.46 5.11
C SER A 144 -19.13 -1.74 5.73
N SER A 145 -18.37 -2.84 5.68
CA SER A 145 -18.73 -4.11 6.30
C SER A 145 -18.47 -4.07 7.81
N PRO A 146 -19.38 -4.64 8.65
CA PRO A 146 -19.19 -4.69 10.09
C PRO A 146 -17.90 -5.44 10.47
N PRO A 147 -17.29 -5.12 11.64
CA PRO A 147 -16.22 -5.93 12.21
C PRO A 147 -16.69 -7.38 12.35
N ARG A 148 -15.82 -8.34 12.02
CA ARG A 148 -16.12 -9.77 12.20
C ARG A 148 -15.55 -10.24 13.52
#